data_AF-A0A8B2YV42-F1
#
_entry.id   AF-A0A8B2YV42-F1
#
_cell.length_a   1.000
_cell.length_b   1.000
_cell.length_c   1.000
_cell.angle_alpha   90.00
_cell.angle_beta   90.00
_cell.angle_gamma   90.00
#
_symmetry.space_group_name_H-M   'P 1'
#
loop_
_entity.id
_entity.type
_entity.pdbx_description
1 polymer ?
#
loop_
_entity_poly.entity_id
_entity_poly.type
_entity_poly.pdbx_seq_one_letter_code
_entity_poly.pdbx_strand_id
1 'polypeptide(L)'
;MIIKTIKLTSLFVNTENYRFEPLSSQKEAIDKMVEDQEDKLYSLVDDIVTNGLSPVDLIIVTPSEDSSKYIVLEGNRRITSLKLLNNPTLIDDKYASLRKKFQKLQKDKANIVAELKSISCAVFENPAEADIWIKRKHSGELNGVGTVTWNAQQKQRFEEKTEGKSSIPLQIITLLKSQDNVPENIKDSLTKLNITNLQRLMSDPYVREHLGLEINNGTLVSKIQVSEVIKGLLKVVTDILNPEFKVADIYNREKRKQYIDNFEKDHRPDLSNETSEQWSIQDIVNEDEKSQINNEPKETQKSKSKKPKARVGLVPINLVLHINNPKLNKIFEELKQIPVRTCPNASSVLLRVFLELSVDAYLEKYDLVKNNAITACSSGESLQGKVGKVLNHMTQLGIMSNDLSKGIRSEINDKNSVLSIESLNAYVHNEFFYPKADNLIIGWDNIETFFVLLWESINKK
;
A
#
# COMPACT_ATOMS: atom_id res chain seq x y z
N MET A 1 34.78 -6.82 -0.85
CA MET A 1 33.77 -5.87 -0.32
C MET A 1 33.45 -6.20 1.13
N ILE A 2 33.45 -5.21 2.02
CA ILE A 2 33.06 -5.36 3.44
C ILE A 2 32.09 -4.23 3.79
N ILE A 3 31.02 -4.52 4.53
CA ILE A 3 30.12 -3.49 5.05
C ILE A 3 30.72 -2.93 6.35
N LYS A 4 30.94 -1.62 6.39
CA LYS A 4 31.44 -0.91 7.58
C LYS A 4 30.57 0.29 7.89
N THR A 5 30.38 0.56 9.18
CA THR A 5 29.75 1.79 9.65
C THR A 5 30.82 2.87 9.79
N ILE A 6 30.69 3.95 9.01
CA ILE A 6 31.69 5.01 8.87
C ILE A 6 31.11 6.34 9.31
N LYS A 7 31.86 7.15 10.06
CA LYS A 7 31.44 8.50 10.47
C LYS A 7 31.25 9.39 9.23
N LEU A 8 30.18 10.18 9.20
CA LEU A 8 29.88 11.13 8.10
C LEU A 8 31.03 12.13 7.85
N THR A 9 31.78 12.49 8.90
CA THR A 9 32.96 13.36 8.82
C THR A 9 34.21 12.68 8.24
N SER A 10 34.20 11.35 8.11
CA SER A 10 35.24 10.56 7.44
C SER A 10 34.91 10.23 5.98
N LEU A 11 33.70 10.55 5.51
CA LEU A 11 33.28 10.36 4.12
C LEU A 11 33.55 11.62 3.31
N PHE A 12 34.28 11.53 2.21
CA PHE A 12 34.58 12.63 1.30
C PHE A 12 33.78 12.49 0.01
N VAL A 13 33.15 13.58 -0.42
CA VAL A 13 32.47 13.66 -1.72
C VAL A 13 33.54 13.52 -2.78
N ASN A 14 33.36 12.62 -3.75
CA ASN A 14 34.38 12.42 -4.77
C ASN A 14 34.51 13.68 -5.65
N THR A 15 35.72 14.22 -5.74
CA THR A 15 36.06 15.38 -6.57
C THR A 15 36.10 15.04 -8.07
N GLU A 16 36.21 13.76 -8.40
CA GLU A 16 36.13 13.20 -9.76
C GLU A 16 34.75 12.57 -10.02
N ASN A 17 33.69 13.08 -9.40
CA ASN A 17 32.35 12.55 -9.60
C ASN A 17 31.87 12.80 -11.04
N TYR A 18 31.41 11.76 -11.74
CA TYR A 18 30.92 11.84 -13.13
C TYR A 18 29.76 12.82 -13.41
N ARG A 19 29.22 13.51 -12.40
CA ARG A 19 28.26 14.61 -12.57
C ARG A 19 28.89 15.93 -13.00
N PHE A 20 30.19 16.10 -12.78
CA PHE A 20 30.93 17.32 -13.09
C PHE A 20 32.36 17.01 -13.50
N GLU A 21 33.01 17.97 -14.15
CA GLU A 21 34.45 17.89 -14.43
C GLU A 21 35.26 17.80 -13.12
N PRO A 22 36.42 17.12 -13.10
CA PRO A 22 37.24 16.97 -11.91
C PRO A 22 37.53 18.30 -11.20
N LEU A 23 37.36 18.31 -9.87
CA LEU A 23 37.52 19.48 -9.02
C LEU A 23 38.71 19.33 -8.07
N SER A 24 39.17 20.44 -7.51
CA SER A 24 40.38 20.46 -6.69
C SER A 24 40.11 20.26 -5.19
N SER A 25 38.87 20.46 -4.73
CA SER A 25 38.56 20.42 -3.30
C SER A 25 37.16 19.88 -2.97
N GLN A 26 36.99 19.45 -1.70
CA GLN A 26 35.69 19.05 -1.15
C GLN A 26 34.64 20.15 -1.21
N LYS A 27 35.05 21.41 -0.98
CA LYS A 27 34.13 22.56 -1.00
C LYS A 27 33.60 22.78 -2.41
N GLU A 28 34.48 22.76 -3.40
CA GLU A 28 34.10 22.86 -4.82
C GLU A 28 33.14 21.73 -5.22
N ALA A 29 33.43 20.48 -4.84
CA ALA A 29 32.56 19.34 -5.14
C ALA A 29 31.16 19.47 -4.50
N ILE A 30 31.09 19.96 -3.26
CA ILE A 30 29.81 20.22 -2.58
C ILE A 30 29.06 21.37 -3.27
N ASP A 31 29.74 22.47 -3.57
CA ASP A 31 29.13 23.64 -4.23
C ASP A 31 28.60 23.28 -5.61
N LYS A 32 29.37 22.50 -6.38
CA LYS A 32 28.95 22.05 -7.70
C LYS A 32 27.76 21.11 -7.63
N MET A 33 27.70 20.25 -6.62
CA MET A 33 26.54 19.40 -6.37
C MET A 33 25.30 20.24 -5.98
N VAL A 34 25.46 21.29 -5.17
CA VAL A 34 24.36 22.20 -4.81
C VAL A 34 23.84 22.94 -6.04
N GLU A 35 24.73 23.43 -6.90
CA GLU A 35 24.37 24.08 -8.16
C GLU A 35 23.62 23.16 -9.13
N ASP A 36 24.06 21.90 -9.27
CA ASP A 36 23.44 20.93 -10.19
C ASP A 36 22.11 20.35 -9.66
N GLN A 37 21.99 20.13 -8.35
CA GLN A 37 20.87 19.39 -7.76
C GLN A 37 19.84 20.27 -7.04
N GLU A 38 20.23 21.45 -6.57
CA GLU A 38 19.35 22.43 -5.91
C GLU A 38 18.40 21.80 -4.86
N ASP A 39 17.10 22.08 -4.96
CA ASP A 39 16.05 21.58 -4.07
C ASP A 39 15.93 20.05 -4.04
N LYS A 40 16.44 19.32 -5.05
CA LYS A 40 16.45 17.85 -5.03
C LYS A 40 17.31 17.30 -3.89
N LEU A 41 18.33 18.04 -3.45
CA LEU A 41 19.13 17.65 -2.27
C LEU A 41 18.30 17.75 -0.98
N TYR A 42 17.39 18.73 -0.91
CA TYR A 42 16.47 18.86 0.21
C TYR A 42 15.46 17.71 0.23
N SER A 43 14.82 17.41 -0.91
CA SER A 43 13.87 16.29 -1.00
C SER A 43 14.52 14.96 -0.62
N LEU A 44 15.78 14.74 -1.01
CA LEU A 44 16.54 13.55 -0.65
C LEU A 44 16.80 13.46 0.86
N VAL A 45 17.14 14.57 1.51
CA VAL A 45 17.45 14.55 2.94
C VAL A 45 16.20 14.50 3.81
N ASP A 46 15.11 15.13 3.37
CA ASP A 46 13.80 15.09 4.03
C ASP A 46 13.26 13.65 4.06
N ASP A 47 13.40 12.92 2.96
CA ASP A 47 13.12 11.48 2.89
C ASP A 47 14.00 10.67 3.85
N ILE A 48 15.31 10.90 3.85
CA ILE A 48 16.24 10.19 4.75
C ILE A 48 15.91 10.44 6.24
N VAL A 49 15.53 11.67 6.60
CA VAL A 49 15.15 12.00 7.98
C VAL A 49 13.80 11.38 8.35
N THR A 50 12.91 11.16 7.37
CA THR A 50 11.59 10.57 7.60
C THR A 50 11.63 9.04 7.64
N ASN A 51 12.38 8.43 6.73
CA ASN A 51 12.35 6.99 6.44
C ASN A 51 13.67 6.27 6.77
N GLY A 52 14.73 7.01 7.10
CA GLY A 52 16.08 6.48 7.26
C GLY A 52 16.81 6.32 5.92
N LEU A 53 18.08 5.90 5.99
CA LEU A 53 18.82 5.52 4.79
C LEU A 53 18.33 4.18 4.27
N SER A 54 18.27 4.04 2.94
CA SER A 54 17.88 2.79 2.28
C SER A 54 18.78 1.63 2.74
N PRO A 55 18.20 0.53 3.28
CA PRO A 55 18.96 -0.64 3.69
C PRO A 55 19.42 -1.51 2.51
N VAL A 56 18.87 -1.29 1.31
CA VAL A 56 19.17 -2.07 0.09
C VAL A 56 20.08 -1.34 -0.89
N ASP A 57 20.22 -0.02 -0.74
CA ASP A 57 21.11 0.80 -1.56
C ASP A 57 22.19 1.42 -0.66
N LEU A 58 23.26 0.67 -0.39
CA LEU A 58 24.35 1.14 0.45
C LEU A 58 25.21 2.19 -0.27
N ILE A 59 25.79 3.11 0.50
CA ILE A 59 26.81 4.04 -0.01
C ILE A 59 28.07 3.23 -0.33
N ILE A 60 28.60 3.38 -1.54
CA ILE A 60 29.82 2.67 -1.96
C ILE A 60 31.01 3.60 -1.79
N VAL A 61 32.06 3.11 -1.14
CA VAL A 61 33.24 3.91 -0.82
C VAL A 61 34.53 3.11 -1.04
N THR A 62 35.62 3.84 -1.23
CA THR A 62 37.00 3.32 -1.20
C THR A 62 37.79 4.04 -0.11
N PRO A 63 38.76 3.39 0.55
CA PRO A 63 39.72 4.11 1.39
C PRO A 63 40.43 5.22 0.60
N SER A 64 40.72 6.33 1.26
CA SER A 64 41.60 7.37 0.70
C SER A 64 43.07 7.10 1.04
N GLU A 65 44.00 7.96 0.62
CA GLU A 65 45.39 7.93 1.07
C GLU A 65 45.51 7.97 2.60
N ASP A 66 44.64 8.73 3.27
CA ASP A 66 44.42 8.61 4.71
C ASP A 66 43.47 7.43 4.97
N SER A 67 44.01 6.35 5.54
CA SER A 67 43.28 5.13 5.89
C SER A 67 42.06 5.33 6.82
N SER A 68 41.97 6.47 7.50
CA SER A 68 40.83 6.83 8.36
C SER A 68 39.69 7.55 7.61
N LYS A 69 39.92 7.85 6.34
CA LYS A 69 39.02 8.59 5.44
C LYS A 69 38.67 7.74 4.22
N TYR A 70 37.52 8.04 3.65
CA TYR A 70 36.95 7.28 2.55
C TYR A 70 36.41 8.22 1.48
N ILE A 71 36.66 7.89 0.21
CA ILE A 71 36.13 8.61 -0.94
C ILE A 71 34.84 7.89 -1.39
N VAL A 72 33.77 8.66 -1.58
CA VAL A 72 32.46 8.12 -1.96
C VAL A 72 32.42 7.86 -3.46
N LEU A 73 32.39 6.59 -3.85
CA LEU A 73 32.29 6.18 -5.27
C LEU A 73 30.84 6.28 -5.77
N GLU A 74 29.87 5.82 -4.98
CA GLU A 74 28.44 5.90 -5.30
C GLU A 74 27.62 6.34 -4.08
N GLY A 75 26.63 7.20 -4.32
CA GLY A 75 25.85 7.85 -3.25
C GLY A 75 26.34 9.25 -2.89
N ASN A 76 27.15 9.89 -3.74
CA ASN A 76 27.66 11.25 -3.54
C ASN A 76 26.55 12.26 -3.20
N ARG A 77 25.41 12.23 -3.91
CA ARG A 77 24.25 13.09 -3.60
C ARG A 77 23.73 12.92 -2.17
N ARG A 78 23.64 11.68 -1.68
CA ARG A 78 23.16 11.36 -0.32
C ARG A 78 24.15 11.87 0.73
N ILE A 79 25.44 11.64 0.51
CA ILE A 79 26.48 12.12 1.44
C ILE A 79 26.55 13.65 1.44
N THR A 80 26.46 14.31 0.28
CA THR A 80 26.36 15.77 0.22
C THR A 80 25.14 16.26 0.98
N SER A 81 23.94 15.75 0.71
CA SER A 81 22.71 16.09 1.44
C SER A 81 22.86 15.94 2.97
N LEU A 82 23.44 14.84 3.45
CA LEU A 82 23.69 14.63 4.87
C LEU A 82 24.71 15.61 5.45
N LYS A 83 25.78 15.94 4.71
CA LYS A 83 26.76 16.95 5.13
C LYS A 83 26.13 18.34 5.23
N LEU A 84 25.27 18.71 4.27
CA LEU A 84 24.54 19.97 4.29
C LEU A 84 23.53 20.03 5.45
N LEU A 85 22.86 18.92 5.79
CA LEU A 85 22.00 18.84 6.96
C LEU A 85 22.78 18.95 8.27
N ASN A 86 23.95 18.32 8.35
CA ASN A 86 24.80 18.40 9.53
C ASN A 86 25.44 19.79 9.69
N ASN A 87 25.78 20.46 8.58
CA ASN A 87 26.30 21.81 8.58
C ASN A 87 25.73 22.66 7.42
N PRO A 88 24.57 23.33 7.62
CA PRO A 88 23.94 24.14 6.58
C PRO A 88 24.78 25.33 6.11
N THR A 89 25.82 25.75 6.86
CA THR A 89 26.70 26.86 6.45
C THR A 89 27.58 26.52 5.25
N LEU A 90 27.67 25.24 4.86
CA LEU A 90 28.29 24.81 3.62
C LEU A 90 27.54 25.28 2.38
N ILE A 91 26.25 25.62 2.51
CA ILE A 91 25.43 26.17 1.43
C ILE A 91 25.73 27.66 1.31
N ASP A 92 26.28 28.03 0.15
CA ASP A 92 26.59 29.41 -0.19
C ASP A 92 25.37 30.35 -0.09
N ASP A 93 25.61 31.62 0.24
CA ASP A 93 24.58 32.65 0.39
C ASP A 93 23.73 32.83 -0.88
N LYS A 94 24.28 32.55 -2.07
CA LYS A 94 23.51 32.56 -3.32
C LYS A 94 22.31 31.59 -3.31
N TYR A 95 22.36 30.56 -2.47
CA TYR A 95 21.28 29.58 -2.26
C TYR A 95 20.62 29.72 -0.89
N ALA A 96 20.49 30.95 -0.36
CA ALA A 96 19.94 31.21 0.96
C ALA A 96 18.57 30.56 1.25
N SER A 97 17.70 30.44 0.23
CA SER A 97 16.40 29.75 0.37
C SER A 97 16.58 28.27 0.72
N LEU A 98 17.45 27.56 0.00
CA LEU A 98 17.79 26.18 0.28
C LEU A 98 18.44 26.05 1.66
N ARG A 99 19.38 26.95 1.99
CA ARG A 99 20.01 26.96 3.32
C ARG A 99 18.99 27.06 4.45
N LYS A 100 18.00 27.94 4.33
CA LYS A 100 16.92 28.09 5.32
C LYS A 100 16.11 26.81 5.47
N LYS A 101 15.82 26.09 4.38
CA LYS A 101 15.13 24.79 4.44
C LYS A 101 15.94 23.76 5.24
N PHE A 102 17.24 23.64 4.96
CA PHE A 102 18.14 22.74 5.71
C PHE A 102 18.27 23.13 7.19
N GLN A 103 18.40 24.42 7.51
CA GLN A 103 18.45 24.92 8.88
C GLN A 103 17.17 24.60 9.66
N LYS A 104 16.01 24.80 9.02
CA LYS A 104 14.72 24.45 9.61
C LYS A 104 14.63 22.96 9.88
N LEU A 105 14.94 22.12 8.89
CA LEU A 105 14.90 20.67 9.04
C LEU A 105 15.87 20.17 10.13
N GLN A 106 17.08 20.72 10.18
CA GLN A 106 18.07 20.41 11.22
C GLN A 106 17.52 20.70 12.63
N LYS A 107 16.84 21.84 12.79
CA LYS A 107 16.22 22.24 14.07
C LYS A 107 15.02 21.37 14.42
N ASP A 108 14.12 21.15 13.48
CA ASP A 108 12.86 20.43 13.69
C ASP A 108 13.08 18.93 13.96
N LYS A 109 14.21 18.38 13.48
CA LYS A 109 14.53 16.94 13.54
C LYS A 109 15.87 16.66 14.23
N ALA A 110 16.27 17.51 15.18
CA ALA A 110 17.59 17.46 15.83
C ALA A 110 17.99 16.07 16.39
N ASN A 111 17.04 15.34 16.98
CA ASN A 111 17.30 14.00 17.52
C ASN A 111 17.70 13.01 16.41
N ILE A 112 16.98 12.98 15.29
CA ILE A 112 17.26 12.10 14.16
C ILE A 112 18.59 12.51 13.51
N VAL A 113 18.84 13.81 13.36
CA VAL A 113 20.12 14.32 12.84
C VAL A 113 21.30 13.84 13.69
N ALA A 114 21.13 13.76 15.01
CA ALA A 114 22.17 13.27 15.91
C ALA A 114 22.52 11.79 15.71
N GLU A 115 21.55 10.98 15.26
CA GLU A 115 21.72 9.56 14.93
C GLU A 115 22.38 9.36 13.55
N LEU A 116 22.15 10.28 12.61
CA LEU A 116 22.71 10.25 11.24
C LEU A 116 24.20 10.66 11.15
N LYS A 117 24.97 10.41 12.21
CA LYS A 117 26.42 10.68 12.26
C LYS A 117 27.27 9.54 11.72
N SER A 118 26.72 8.34 11.65
CA SER A 118 27.42 7.14 11.16
C SER A 118 26.59 6.44 10.11
N ILE A 119 27.23 6.07 9.00
CA ILE A 119 26.59 5.61 7.78
C ILE A 119 27.12 4.21 7.45
N SER A 120 26.23 3.25 7.20
CA SER A 120 26.62 1.94 6.71
C SER A 120 27.04 2.04 5.24
N CYS A 121 28.28 1.66 4.95
CA CYS A 121 28.89 1.77 3.63
C CYS A 121 29.44 0.42 3.18
N ALA A 122 29.33 0.13 1.88
CA ALA A 122 30.03 -0.96 1.23
C ALA A 122 31.43 -0.47 0.84
N VAL A 123 32.46 -1.04 1.47
CA VAL A 123 33.86 -0.66 1.24
C VAL A 123 34.49 -1.60 0.21
N PHE A 124 35.05 -1.01 -0.84
CA PHE A 124 35.86 -1.67 -1.85
C PHE A 124 37.29 -1.14 -1.72
N GLU A 125 38.27 -2.03 -1.55
CA GLU A 125 39.69 -1.65 -1.46
C GLU A 125 40.23 -1.21 -2.84
N ASN A 126 39.75 -1.85 -3.90
CA ASN A 126 40.03 -1.46 -5.28
C ASN A 126 38.77 -0.80 -5.89
N PRO A 127 38.79 0.50 -6.23
CA PRO A 127 37.66 1.20 -6.84
C PRO A 127 37.13 0.52 -8.11
N ALA A 128 38.02 -0.08 -8.92
CA ALA A 128 37.65 -0.72 -10.18
C ALA A 128 36.67 -1.90 -10.00
N GLU A 129 36.67 -2.54 -8.83
CA GLU A 129 35.71 -3.60 -8.50
C GLU A 129 34.29 -3.05 -8.28
N ALA A 130 34.16 -1.77 -7.90
CA ALA A 130 32.87 -1.11 -7.74
C ALA A 130 32.28 -0.66 -9.08
N ASP A 131 33.11 -0.36 -10.08
CA ASP A 131 32.68 0.21 -11.37
C ASP A 131 31.61 -0.61 -12.08
N ILE A 132 31.69 -1.94 -12.03
CA ILE A 132 30.68 -2.82 -12.66
C ILE A 132 29.29 -2.60 -12.05
N TRP A 133 29.21 -2.38 -10.74
CA TRP A 133 27.96 -2.17 -10.02
C TRP A 133 27.43 -0.76 -10.22
N ILE A 134 28.34 0.23 -10.19
CA ILE A 134 28.01 1.63 -10.44
C ILE A 134 27.48 1.78 -11.87
N LYS A 135 28.14 1.18 -12.86
CA LYS A 135 27.71 1.17 -14.26
C LYS A 135 26.32 0.54 -14.42
N ARG A 136 26.08 -0.63 -13.82
CA ARG A 136 24.75 -1.29 -13.86
C ARG A 136 23.63 -0.44 -13.28
N LYS A 137 23.95 0.39 -12.27
CA LYS A 137 22.98 1.27 -11.62
C LYS A 137 22.65 2.52 -12.45
N HIS A 138 23.64 3.10 -13.14
CA HIS A 138 23.49 4.39 -13.82
C HIS A 138 23.32 4.30 -15.34
N SER A 139 23.68 3.18 -15.98
CA SER A 139 23.58 3.02 -17.44
C SER A 139 22.24 2.44 -17.93
N GLY A 140 21.18 2.54 -17.12
CA GLY A 140 19.85 2.05 -17.46
C GLY A 140 19.75 0.52 -17.51
N GLU A 141 18.95 0.00 -18.44
CA GLU A 141 18.60 -1.42 -18.52
C GLU A 141 19.77 -2.32 -18.96
N LEU A 142 20.70 -1.85 -19.81
CA LEU A 142 21.83 -2.65 -20.31
C LEU A 142 21.42 -4.06 -20.81
N ASN A 143 20.46 -4.16 -21.73
CA ASN A 143 19.90 -5.43 -22.22
C ASN A 143 19.41 -6.35 -21.08
N GLY A 144 18.86 -5.78 -20.01
CA GLY A 144 18.31 -6.47 -18.85
C GLY A 144 19.31 -6.72 -17.71
N VAL A 145 20.58 -6.35 -17.86
CA VAL A 145 21.61 -6.52 -16.81
C VAL A 145 21.49 -5.44 -15.72
N GLY A 146 21.06 -4.24 -16.09
CA GLY A 146 20.74 -3.15 -15.18
C GLY A 146 19.25 -3.08 -14.86
N THR A 147 18.86 -2.14 -13.99
CA THR A 147 17.46 -2.04 -13.56
C THR A 147 16.56 -1.52 -14.68
N VAL A 148 15.56 -2.31 -15.07
CA VAL A 148 14.50 -1.88 -15.98
C VAL A 148 13.52 -0.98 -15.23
N THR A 149 13.47 0.31 -15.60
CA THR A 149 12.53 1.24 -14.98
C THR A 149 11.09 0.86 -15.30
N TRP A 150 10.23 0.88 -14.28
CA TRP A 150 8.81 0.67 -14.48
C TRP A 150 8.20 1.74 -15.39
N ASN A 151 7.35 1.30 -16.32
CA ASN A 151 6.53 2.21 -17.11
C ASN A 151 5.42 2.83 -16.23
N ALA A 152 4.70 3.81 -16.78
CA ALA A 152 3.68 4.54 -16.02
C ALA A 152 2.56 3.62 -15.48
N GLN A 153 2.16 2.59 -16.23
CA GLN A 153 1.13 1.63 -15.78
C GLN A 153 1.62 0.80 -14.59
N GLN A 154 2.86 0.30 -14.68
CA GLN A 154 3.48 -0.52 -13.64
C GLN A 154 3.65 0.29 -12.35
N LYS A 155 4.02 1.57 -12.44
CA LYS A 155 4.08 2.48 -11.28
C LYS A 155 2.71 2.65 -10.62
N GLN A 156 1.68 2.94 -11.40
CA GLN A 156 0.33 3.11 -10.85
C GLN A 156 -0.22 1.81 -10.24
N ARG A 157 0.11 0.62 -10.79
CA ARG A 157 -0.28 -0.66 -10.18
C ARG A 157 0.43 -0.91 -8.86
N PHE A 158 1.70 -0.50 -8.75
CA PHE A 158 2.41 -0.57 -7.48
C PHE A 158 1.76 0.36 -6.44
N GLU A 159 1.50 1.62 -6.80
CA GLU A 159 0.81 2.59 -5.95
C GLU A 159 -0.58 2.09 -5.52
N GLU A 160 -1.36 1.52 -6.43
CA GLU A 160 -2.66 0.90 -6.12
C GLU A 160 -2.50 -0.21 -5.07
N LYS A 161 -1.51 -1.08 -5.24
CA LYS A 161 -1.26 -2.20 -4.32
C LYS A 161 -0.76 -1.75 -2.95
N THR A 162 0.10 -0.73 -2.88
CA THR A 162 0.74 -0.30 -1.63
C THR A 162 -0.02 0.79 -0.89
N GLU A 163 -0.69 1.68 -1.62
CA GLU A 163 -1.42 2.83 -1.06
C GLU A 163 -2.94 2.65 -1.12
N GLY A 164 -3.44 1.62 -1.80
CA GLY A 164 -4.87 1.34 -1.93
C GLY A 164 -5.62 2.31 -2.85
N LYS A 165 -4.91 3.13 -3.63
CA LYS A 165 -5.50 4.16 -4.51
C LYS A 165 -5.39 3.76 -5.97
N SER A 166 -6.50 3.29 -6.55
CA SER A 166 -6.56 3.01 -7.98
C SER A 166 -6.70 4.29 -8.79
N SER A 167 -5.86 4.49 -9.80
CA SER A 167 -5.99 5.62 -10.71
C SER A 167 -7.20 5.44 -11.65
N ILE A 168 -7.79 6.55 -12.11
CA ILE A 168 -8.91 6.50 -13.07
C ILE A 168 -8.54 5.76 -14.38
N PRO A 169 -7.34 5.96 -14.98
CA PRO A 169 -6.89 5.18 -16.12
C PRO A 169 -6.81 3.67 -15.84
N LEU A 170 -6.30 3.25 -14.68
CA LEU A 170 -6.23 1.83 -14.33
C LEU A 170 -7.62 1.23 -14.16
N GLN A 171 -8.51 1.96 -13.49
CA GLN A 171 -9.93 1.66 -13.37
C GLN A 171 -10.59 1.42 -14.74
N ILE A 172 -10.37 2.30 -15.72
CA ILE A 172 -10.86 2.13 -17.10
C ILE A 172 -10.25 0.91 -17.80
N ILE A 173 -8.93 0.69 -17.63
CA ILE A 173 -8.26 -0.49 -18.21
C ILE A 173 -8.86 -1.78 -17.63
N THR A 174 -9.10 -1.83 -16.32
CA THR A 174 -9.73 -2.98 -15.65
C THR A 174 -11.14 -3.21 -16.18
N LEU A 175 -11.95 -2.15 -16.29
CA LEU A 175 -13.29 -2.23 -16.86
C LEU A 175 -13.28 -2.78 -18.30
N LEU A 176 -12.46 -2.23 -19.18
CA LEU A 176 -12.37 -2.69 -20.57
C LEU A 176 -11.86 -4.15 -20.67
N LYS A 177 -10.99 -4.59 -19.76
CA LYS A 177 -10.52 -5.99 -19.74
C LYS A 177 -11.60 -6.96 -19.29
N SER A 178 -12.44 -6.57 -18.32
CA SER A 178 -13.49 -7.44 -17.79
C SER A 178 -14.59 -7.75 -18.82
N GLN A 179 -14.85 -6.83 -19.76
CA GLN A 179 -16.02 -6.91 -20.63
C GLN A 179 -15.81 -7.79 -21.87
N ASP A 180 -16.76 -8.68 -22.15
CA ASP A 180 -16.70 -9.62 -23.28
C ASP A 180 -16.84 -8.94 -24.66
N ASN A 181 -17.50 -7.78 -24.72
CA ASN A 181 -17.69 -7.02 -25.96
C ASN A 181 -16.44 -6.22 -26.41
N VAL A 182 -15.37 -6.25 -25.63
CA VAL A 182 -14.09 -5.62 -25.99
C VAL A 182 -13.23 -6.64 -26.74
N PRO A 183 -12.80 -6.37 -27.98
CA PRO A 183 -11.96 -7.28 -28.76
C PRO A 183 -10.65 -7.64 -28.06
N GLU A 184 -10.23 -8.92 -28.11
CA GLU A 184 -9.05 -9.42 -27.40
C GLU A 184 -7.75 -8.71 -27.84
N ASN A 185 -7.63 -8.39 -29.12
CA ASN A 185 -6.48 -7.63 -29.66
C ASN A 185 -6.36 -6.23 -29.02
N ILE A 186 -7.49 -5.62 -28.62
CA ILE A 186 -7.50 -4.36 -27.88
C ILE A 186 -7.12 -4.62 -26.42
N LYS A 187 -7.69 -5.64 -25.76
CA LYS A 187 -7.35 -6.01 -24.37
C LYS A 187 -5.85 -6.22 -24.17
N ASP A 188 -5.20 -6.91 -25.10
CA ASP A 188 -3.75 -7.11 -25.13
C ASP A 188 -2.98 -5.78 -25.28
N SER A 189 -3.47 -4.94 -26.19
CA SER A 189 -2.86 -3.65 -26.51
C SER A 189 -3.01 -2.61 -25.39
N LEU A 190 -3.98 -2.76 -24.47
CA LEU A 190 -4.14 -1.86 -23.32
C LEU A 190 -2.87 -1.76 -22.45
N THR A 191 -2.01 -2.78 -22.45
CA THR A 191 -0.71 -2.75 -21.73
C THR A 191 0.27 -1.71 -22.29
N LYS A 192 0.12 -1.33 -23.57
CA LYS A 192 0.91 -0.32 -24.27
C LYS A 192 0.27 1.06 -24.26
N LEU A 193 -0.94 1.18 -23.71
CA LEU A 193 -1.70 2.42 -23.68
C LEU A 193 -0.93 3.52 -22.93
N ASN A 194 -0.81 4.69 -23.55
CA ASN A 194 -0.26 5.85 -22.88
C ASN A 194 -1.27 6.41 -21.86
N ILE A 195 -1.10 6.01 -20.60
CA ILE A 195 -2.05 6.37 -19.54
C ILE A 195 -2.08 7.85 -19.22
N THR A 196 -1.01 8.59 -19.52
CA THR A 196 -0.99 10.03 -19.26
C THR A 196 -1.93 10.76 -20.22
N ASN A 197 -2.10 10.26 -21.44
CA ASN A 197 -3.09 10.77 -22.40
C ASN A 197 -4.50 10.42 -21.96
N LEU A 198 -4.73 9.17 -21.51
CA LEU A 198 -6.02 8.78 -20.96
C LEU A 198 -6.37 9.62 -19.72
N GLN A 199 -5.44 9.78 -18.79
CA GLN A 199 -5.61 10.63 -17.60
C GLN A 199 -5.95 12.07 -17.97
N ARG A 200 -5.29 12.64 -18.98
CA ARG A 200 -5.54 14.00 -19.45
C ARG A 200 -6.98 14.17 -19.96
N LEU A 201 -7.47 13.20 -20.73
CA LEU A 201 -8.87 13.18 -21.18
C LEU A 201 -9.84 13.03 -20.00
N MET A 202 -9.63 12.04 -19.13
CA MET A 202 -10.53 11.76 -18.01
C MET A 202 -10.50 12.82 -16.91
N SER A 203 -9.45 13.64 -16.84
CA SER A 203 -9.40 14.79 -15.92
C SER A 203 -10.37 15.90 -16.29
N ASP A 204 -10.85 15.95 -17.54
CA ASP A 204 -11.77 16.97 -18.01
C ASP A 204 -13.22 16.57 -17.72
N PRO A 205 -13.98 17.36 -16.93
CA PRO A 205 -15.39 17.06 -16.67
C PRO A 205 -16.21 16.94 -17.95
N TYR A 206 -15.95 17.79 -18.95
CA TYR A 206 -16.72 17.80 -20.20
C TYR A 206 -16.56 16.48 -20.96
N VAL A 207 -15.33 15.96 -21.03
CA VAL A 207 -15.05 14.67 -21.68
C VAL A 207 -15.73 13.53 -20.92
N ARG A 208 -15.70 13.54 -19.58
CA ARG A 208 -16.35 12.52 -18.76
C ARG A 208 -17.86 12.52 -18.94
N GLU A 209 -18.50 13.67 -18.90
CA GLU A 209 -19.94 13.83 -19.14
C GLU A 209 -20.35 13.27 -20.51
N HIS A 210 -19.57 13.54 -21.56
CA HIS A 210 -19.82 13.01 -22.91
C HIS A 210 -19.65 11.49 -23.02
N LEU A 211 -18.89 10.90 -22.10
CA LEU A 211 -18.72 9.44 -22.00
C LEU A 211 -19.71 8.80 -21.02
N GLY A 212 -20.58 9.59 -20.38
CA GLY A 212 -21.50 9.12 -19.35
C GLY A 212 -20.80 8.75 -18.03
N LEU A 213 -19.63 9.32 -17.75
CA LEU A 213 -18.78 8.98 -16.62
C LEU A 213 -18.74 10.09 -15.57
N GLU A 214 -18.62 9.71 -14.31
CA GLU A 214 -18.39 10.60 -13.17
C GLU A 214 -17.25 10.05 -12.30
N ILE A 215 -16.69 10.90 -11.43
CA ILE A 215 -15.67 10.49 -10.45
C ILE A 215 -16.14 10.93 -9.08
N ASN A 216 -16.34 9.96 -8.19
CA ASN A 216 -16.71 10.17 -6.80
C ASN A 216 -15.60 9.63 -5.90
N ASN A 217 -14.96 10.52 -5.12
CA ASN A 217 -13.86 10.18 -4.20
C ASN A 217 -12.76 9.30 -4.84
N GLY A 218 -12.39 9.60 -6.10
CA GLY A 218 -11.37 8.85 -6.83
C GLY A 218 -11.84 7.54 -7.47
N THR A 219 -13.14 7.21 -7.38
CA THR A 219 -13.75 6.05 -8.02
C THR A 219 -14.55 6.47 -9.24
N LEU A 220 -14.37 5.77 -10.36
CA LEU A 220 -15.16 5.96 -11.58
C LEU A 220 -16.55 5.33 -11.38
N VAL A 221 -17.58 6.12 -11.62
CA VAL A 221 -18.99 5.70 -11.50
C VAL A 221 -19.78 6.16 -12.71
N SER A 222 -20.91 5.51 -12.98
CA SER A 222 -21.80 5.90 -14.08
C SER A 222 -23.24 5.44 -13.80
N LYS A 223 -24.19 6.15 -14.40
CA LYS A 223 -25.60 5.73 -14.48
C LYS A 223 -25.98 5.25 -15.87
N ILE A 224 -25.09 5.34 -16.86
CA ILE A 224 -25.35 4.93 -18.24
C ILE A 224 -25.11 3.43 -18.38
N GLN A 225 -25.83 2.72 -19.25
CA GLN A 225 -25.62 1.30 -19.48
C GLN A 225 -24.14 0.99 -19.77
N VAL A 226 -23.60 -0.07 -19.14
CA VAL A 226 -22.18 -0.42 -19.25
C VAL A 226 -21.73 -0.53 -20.71
N SER A 227 -22.50 -1.21 -21.56
CA SER A 227 -22.21 -1.35 -22.99
C SER A 227 -22.06 -0.01 -23.72
N GLU A 228 -22.84 1.00 -23.34
CA GLU A 228 -22.77 2.35 -23.94
C GLU A 228 -21.50 3.08 -23.49
N VAL A 229 -21.14 3.00 -22.21
CA VAL A 229 -19.88 3.56 -21.70
C VAL A 229 -18.68 2.88 -22.36
N ILE A 230 -18.70 1.55 -22.47
CA ILE A 230 -17.64 0.77 -23.13
C ILE A 230 -17.47 1.20 -24.59
N LYS A 231 -18.56 1.46 -25.31
CA LYS A 231 -18.53 1.93 -26.70
C LYS A 231 -17.72 3.22 -26.85
N GLY A 232 -17.96 4.20 -25.99
CA GLY A 232 -17.21 5.46 -25.97
C GLY A 232 -15.75 5.28 -25.54
N LEU A 233 -15.51 4.51 -24.47
CA LEU A 233 -14.17 4.23 -23.97
C LEU A 233 -13.32 3.46 -25.00
N LEU A 234 -13.93 2.53 -25.75
CA LEU A 234 -13.27 1.76 -26.79
C LEU A 234 -12.71 2.67 -27.89
N LYS A 235 -13.48 3.68 -28.31
CA LYS A 235 -12.99 4.69 -29.27
C LYS A 235 -11.81 5.47 -28.70
N VAL A 236 -11.90 5.91 -27.45
CA VAL A 236 -10.82 6.65 -26.77
C VAL A 236 -9.53 5.84 -26.72
N VAL A 237 -9.58 4.59 -26.25
CA VAL A 237 -8.36 3.78 -26.14
C VAL A 237 -7.81 3.40 -27.50
N THR A 238 -8.67 3.13 -28.50
CA THR A 238 -8.22 2.82 -29.86
C THR A 238 -7.51 4.00 -30.49
N ASP A 239 -8.01 5.22 -30.30
CA ASP A 239 -7.34 6.43 -30.77
C ASP A 239 -5.99 6.61 -30.09
N ILE A 240 -5.91 6.49 -28.76
CA ILE A 240 -4.64 6.65 -28.04
C ILE A 240 -3.62 5.57 -28.42
N LEU A 241 -4.08 4.36 -28.77
CA LEU A 241 -3.22 3.27 -29.24
C LEU A 241 -2.74 3.47 -30.68
N ASN A 242 -3.42 4.31 -31.47
CA ASN A 242 -3.00 4.62 -32.83
C ASN A 242 -1.69 5.44 -32.82
N PRO A 243 -0.62 4.98 -33.49
CA PRO A 243 0.65 5.71 -33.58
C PRO A 243 0.52 7.14 -34.12
N GLU A 244 -0.50 7.42 -34.93
CA GLU A 244 -0.75 8.76 -35.48
C GLU A 244 -1.39 9.74 -34.48
N PHE A 245 -1.88 9.26 -33.34
CA PHE A 245 -2.51 10.10 -32.33
C PHE A 245 -1.48 10.98 -31.61
N LYS A 246 -1.65 12.29 -31.69
CA LYS A 246 -0.71 13.24 -31.11
C LYS A 246 -1.26 13.83 -29.82
N VAL A 247 -0.39 13.96 -28.82
CA VAL A 247 -0.74 14.61 -27.54
C VAL A 247 -1.27 16.04 -27.75
N ALA A 248 -0.81 16.72 -28.81
CA ALA A 248 -1.27 18.05 -29.20
C ALA A 248 -2.79 18.12 -29.43
N ASP A 249 -3.41 17.00 -29.85
CA ASP A 249 -4.86 16.93 -30.14
C ASP A 249 -5.72 16.89 -28.87
N ILE A 250 -5.12 16.73 -27.69
CA ILE A 250 -5.80 16.68 -26.39
C ILE A 250 -5.11 17.53 -25.31
N TYR A 251 -4.14 18.36 -25.69
CA TYR A 251 -3.23 19.02 -24.75
C TYR A 251 -3.96 19.97 -23.80
N ASN A 252 -4.80 20.85 -24.35
CA ASN A 252 -5.59 21.82 -23.60
C ASN A 252 -7.09 21.47 -23.62
N ARG A 253 -7.89 22.25 -22.89
CA ARG A 253 -9.32 22.00 -22.70
C ARG A 253 -10.11 22.09 -24.00
N GLU A 254 -9.80 23.08 -24.82
CA GLU A 254 -10.44 23.32 -26.11
C GLU A 254 -10.22 22.12 -27.05
N LYS A 255 -8.99 21.61 -27.09
CA LYS A 255 -8.62 20.44 -27.89
C LYS A 255 -9.30 19.16 -27.41
N ARG A 256 -9.39 18.95 -26.09
CA ARG A 256 -10.16 17.81 -25.54
C ARG A 256 -11.64 17.87 -25.86
N LYS A 257 -12.25 19.07 -25.80
CA LYS A 257 -13.63 19.29 -26.22
C LYS A 257 -13.81 18.99 -27.71
N GLN A 258 -12.95 19.54 -28.57
CA GLN A 258 -12.97 19.24 -30.01
C GLN A 258 -12.83 17.74 -30.29
N TYR A 259 -11.92 17.07 -29.59
CA TYR A 259 -11.70 15.64 -29.71
C TYR A 259 -12.97 14.82 -29.42
N ILE A 260 -13.62 15.06 -28.28
CA ILE A 260 -14.82 14.28 -27.90
C ILE A 260 -16.05 14.67 -28.74
N ASP A 261 -16.17 15.94 -29.13
CA ASP A 261 -17.25 16.44 -29.99
C ASP A 261 -17.17 15.89 -31.43
N ASN A 262 -16.00 15.42 -31.86
CA ASN A 262 -15.78 14.84 -33.19
C ASN A 262 -16.09 13.34 -33.25
N PHE A 263 -16.55 12.72 -32.17
CA PHE A 263 -16.91 11.30 -32.19
C PHE A 263 -18.05 11.08 -33.19
N GLU A 264 -17.96 10.06 -34.02
CA GLU A 264 -19.08 9.66 -34.87
C GLU A 264 -20.23 9.11 -34.02
N LYS A 265 -21.47 9.18 -34.54
CA LYS A 265 -22.66 8.78 -33.78
C LYS A 265 -22.57 7.36 -33.22
N ASP A 266 -21.97 6.45 -34.00
CA ASP A 266 -21.82 5.03 -33.63
C ASP A 266 -20.79 4.80 -32.51
N HIS A 267 -19.95 5.80 -32.21
CA HIS A 267 -18.96 5.75 -31.14
C HIS A 267 -19.34 6.62 -29.93
N ARG A 268 -20.44 7.37 -29.99
CA ARG A 268 -20.94 8.14 -28.85
C ARG A 268 -21.85 7.29 -27.98
N PRO A 269 -21.61 7.20 -26.66
CA PRO A 269 -22.55 6.58 -25.74
C PRO A 269 -23.92 7.24 -25.84
N ASP A 270 -24.98 6.44 -25.84
CA ASP A 270 -26.35 6.94 -25.69
C ASP A 270 -26.60 7.27 -24.22
N LEU A 271 -26.49 8.55 -23.88
CA LEU A 271 -26.66 9.03 -22.50
C LEU A 271 -28.11 8.95 -22.01
N SER A 272 -29.08 8.67 -22.90
CA SER A 272 -30.47 8.43 -22.49
C SER A 272 -30.72 7.00 -21.99
N ASN A 273 -29.78 6.08 -22.28
CA ASN A 273 -29.86 4.69 -21.87
C ASN A 273 -29.30 4.53 -20.44
N GLU A 274 -30.09 5.01 -19.48
CA GLU A 274 -29.76 4.97 -18.06
C GLU A 274 -30.10 3.62 -17.42
N THR A 275 -29.29 3.24 -16.45
CA THR A 275 -29.49 2.12 -15.53
C THR A 275 -30.30 2.56 -14.31
N SER A 276 -31.01 1.63 -13.69
CA SER A 276 -31.83 1.92 -12.50
C SER A 276 -31.01 2.34 -11.27
N GLU A 277 -29.76 1.88 -11.19
CA GLU A 277 -28.85 2.19 -10.08
C GLU A 277 -27.50 2.61 -10.64
N GLN A 278 -26.83 3.56 -9.97
CA GLN A 278 -25.47 3.95 -10.30
C GLN A 278 -24.52 2.77 -10.02
N TRP A 279 -23.68 2.45 -10.99
CA TRP A 279 -22.67 1.40 -10.86
C TRP A 279 -21.26 1.97 -10.77
N SER A 280 -20.38 1.19 -10.17
CA SER A 280 -18.93 1.37 -10.17
C SER A 280 -18.25 0.20 -10.89
N ILE A 281 -16.96 0.36 -11.20
CA ILE A 281 -16.19 -0.72 -11.84
C ILE A 281 -16.12 -1.97 -10.96
N GLN A 282 -16.07 -1.80 -9.63
CA GLN A 282 -16.05 -2.92 -8.71
C GLN A 282 -17.32 -3.75 -8.80
N ASP A 283 -18.46 -3.15 -9.10
CA ASP A 283 -19.72 -3.87 -9.27
C ASP A 283 -19.69 -4.74 -10.53
N ILE A 284 -19.13 -4.21 -11.63
CA ILE A 284 -19.05 -4.86 -12.93
C ILE A 284 -18.06 -6.03 -12.96
N VAL A 285 -16.84 -5.81 -12.46
CA VAL A 285 -15.79 -6.84 -12.43
C VAL A 285 -16.24 -8.05 -11.58
N ASN A 286 -17.00 -7.78 -10.51
CA ASN A 286 -17.60 -8.82 -9.67
C ASN A 286 -18.77 -9.56 -10.34
N GLU A 287 -19.31 -9.08 -11.46
CA GLU A 287 -20.34 -9.74 -12.27
C GLU A 287 -19.73 -10.60 -13.38
N ASP A 288 -18.69 -10.13 -14.09
CA ASP A 288 -18.01 -10.90 -15.15
C ASP A 288 -17.29 -12.15 -14.62
N GLU A 289 -16.68 -12.08 -13.43
CA GLU A 289 -16.07 -13.26 -12.77
C GLU A 289 -17.11 -14.35 -12.42
N LYS A 290 -18.41 -14.02 -12.36
CA LYS A 290 -19.48 -15.00 -12.17
C LYS A 290 -19.96 -15.62 -13.48
N SER A 291 -19.80 -14.92 -14.61
CA SER A 291 -20.30 -15.33 -15.92
C SER A 291 -19.38 -16.34 -16.62
N GLN A 292 -18.06 -16.28 -16.42
CA GLN A 292 -17.10 -17.18 -17.06
C GLN A 292 -17.05 -18.62 -16.48
N ILE A 293 -17.77 -18.91 -15.38
CA ILE A 293 -17.75 -20.23 -14.71
C ILE A 293 -18.87 -21.17 -15.21
N ASN A 294 -19.86 -20.68 -15.96
CA ASN A 294 -21.05 -21.45 -16.33
C ASN A 294 -21.29 -21.51 -17.85
N ASN A 295 -20.66 -22.47 -18.55
CA ASN A 295 -21.08 -22.89 -19.89
C ASN A 295 -21.26 -24.43 -19.93
N GLU A 296 -22.43 -24.90 -19.49
CA GLU A 296 -23.14 -26.07 -20.06
C GLU A 296 -24.64 -26.02 -19.66
N PRO A 297 -25.56 -26.51 -20.51
CA PRO A 297 -26.99 -26.24 -20.36
C PRO A 297 -27.72 -27.32 -19.54
N LYS A 298 -28.50 -26.92 -18.51
CA LYS A 298 -29.79 -27.57 -18.17
C LYS A 298 -30.59 -26.86 -17.06
N GLU A 299 -31.87 -26.70 -17.39
CA GLU A 299 -33.09 -26.78 -16.58
C GLU A 299 -33.15 -26.17 -15.16
N THR A 300 -34.11 -25.24 -15.07
CA THR A 300 -34.87 -24.78 -13.90
C THR A 300 -34.89 -25.71 -12.69
N GLN A 301 -34.22 -25.29 -11.61
CA GLN A 301 -34.85 -25.03 -10.29
C GLN A 301 -33.89 -24.20 -9.40
N LYS A 302 -34.44 -23.14 -8.80
CA LYS A 302 -33.72 -22.08 -8.09
C LYS A 302 -33.05 -22.61 -6.80
N SER A 303 -31.73 -22.63 -6.79
CA SER A 303 -30.91 -22.48 -5.59
C SER A 303 -29.74 -21.53 -5.95
N LYS A 304 -29.73 -20.31 -5.41
CA LYS A 304 -28.67 -19.31 -5.67
C LYS A 304 -27.71 -19.27 -4.48
N SER A 305 -26.51 -19.80 -4.66
CA SER A 305 -25.35 -19.57 -3.78
C SER A 305 -24.75 -18.19 -4.05
N LYS A 306 -24.56 -17.39 -3.00
CA LYS A 306 -23.98 -16.03 -3.02
C LYS A 306 -22.46 -16.13 -2.81
N LYS A 307 -21.64 -15.44 -3.61
CA LYS A 307 -20.24 -15.09 -3.26
C LYS A 307 -20.15 -13.64 -2.74
N PRO A 308 -19.20 -13.35 -1.82
CA PRO A 308 -19.42 -12.41 -0.73
C PRO A 308 -19.13 -10.96 -1.13
N LYS A 309 -19.99 -10.05 -0.66
CA LYS A 309 -19.79 -8.59 -0.73
C LYS A 309 -18.47 -8.21 -0.04
N ALA A 310 -17.81 -7.17 -0.54
CA ALA A 310 -16.68 -6.54 0.16
C ALA A 310 -17.06 -6.31 1.63
N ARG A 311 -16.19 -6.77 2.54
CA ARG A 311 -16.47 -6.79 3.98
C ARG A 311 -16.61 -5.34 4.48
N VAL A 312 -17.85 -4.91 4.73
CA VAL A 312 -18.14 -3.60 5.34
C VAL A 312 -17.75 -3.65 6.81
N GLY A 313 -18.19 -4.71 7.51
CA GLY A 313 -17.85 -5.02 8.88
C GLY A 313 -16.39 -5.38 9.12
N LEU A 314 -16.01 -5.51 10.39
CA LEU A 314 -14.79 -6.24 10.75
C LEU A 314 -14.94 -7.75 10.48
N VAL A 315 -16.17 -8.26 10.63
CA VAL A 315 -16.54 -9.67 10.48
C VAL A 315 -17.29 -9.88 9.16
N PRO A 316 -17.15 -11.03 8.46
CA PRO A 316 -17.92 -11.30 7.25
C PRO A 316 -19.41 -11.30 7.53
N ILE A 317 -20.18 -10.64 6.67
CA ILE A 317 -21.64 -10.63 6.79
C ILE A 317 -22.26 -12.04 6.69
N ASN A 318 -21.57 -12.94 5.98
CA ASN A 318 -21.95 -14.33 5.79
C ASN A 318 -21.47 -15.27 6.91
N LEU A 319 -20.62 -14.81 7.84
CA LEU A 319 -20.23 -15.63 8.97
C LEU A 319 -21.39 -15.73 9.96
N VAL A 320 -21.74 -16.96 10.32
CA VAL A 320 -22.79 -17.26 11.29
C VAL A 320 -22.16 -17.97 12.47
N LEU A 321 -22.24 -17.35 13.65
CA LEU A 321 -21.92 -17.98 14.92
C LEU A 321 -23.22 -18.12 15.72
N HIS A 322 -23.49 -19.32 16.22
CA HIS A 322 -24.66 -19.55 17.07
C HIS A 322 -24.34 -19.12 18.51
N ILE A 323 -24.68 -17.88 18.87
CA ILE A 323 -24.33 -17.31 20.17
C ILE A 323 -25.60 -17.21 21.04
N ASN A 324 -25.71 -18.07 22.06
CA ASN A 324 -26.89 -18.09 22.94
C ASN A 324 -26.96 -16.87 23.88
N ASN A 325 -25.82 -16.25 24.20
CA ASN A 325 -25.78 -15.07 25.06
C ASN A 325 -26.25 -13.82 24.26
N PRO A 326 -27.37 -13.16 24.65
CA PRO A 326 -27.94 -12.07 23.86
C PRO A 326 -27.02 -10.86 23.70
N LYS A 327 -26.17 -10.57 24.71
CA LYS A 327 -25.22 -9.45 24.66
C LYS A 327 -24.07 -9.75 23.70
N LEU A 328 -23.48 -10.93 23.80
CA LEU A 328 -22.41 -11.37 22.89
C LEU A 328 -22.88 -11.45 21.44
N ASN A 329 -24.11 -11.92 21.23
CA ASN A 329 -24.70 -11.99 19.89
C ASN A 329 -24.89 -10.59 19.29
N LYS A 330 -25.35 -9.62 20.08
CA LYS A 330 -25.46 -8.22 19.63
C LYS A 330 -24.11 -7.64 19.25
N ILE A 331 -23.08 -7.85 20.07
CA ILE A 331 -21.70 -7.39 19.79
C ILE A 331 -21.18 -8.02 18.49
N PHE A 332 -21.43 -9.32 18.28
CA PHE A 332 -21.05 -10.00 17.04
C PHE A 332 -21.74 -9.41 15.80
N GLU A 333 -23.05 -9.13 15.90
CA GLU A 333 -23.80 -8.52 14.81
C GLU A 333 -23.38 -7.06 14.57
N GLU A 334 -23.03 -6.30 15.62
CA GLU A 334 -22.43 -4.97 15.49
C GLU A 334 -21.09 -5.02 14.76
N LEU A 335 -20.24 -6.01 15.05
CA LEU A 335 -18.97 -6.22 14.37
C LEU A 335 -19.12 -6.55 12.86
N LYS A 336 -20.26 -7.08 12.44
CA LYS A 336 -20.59 -7.34 11.02
C LYS A 336 -21.06 -6.09 10.28
N GLN A 337 -21.54 -5.09 11.02
CA GLN A 337 -22.14 -3.87 10.46
C GLN A 337 -21.23 -2.65 10.56
N ILE A 338 -20.37 -2.59 11.59
CA ILE A 338 -19.53 -1.43 11.83
C ILE A 338 -18.53 -1.24 10.67
N PRO A 339 -18.53 -0.09 9.97
CA PRO A 339 -17.63 0.07 8.83
C PRO A 339 -16.19 0.23 9.34
N VAL A 340 -15.42 -0.85 9.29
CA VAL A 340 -14.09 -0.94 9.92
C VAL A 340 -13.11 0.11 9.38
N ARG A 341 -13.28 0.53 8.13
CA ARG A 341 -12.46 1.54 7.46
C ARG A 341 -12.74 2.97 7.93
N THR A 342 -13.97 3.29 8.31
CA THR A 342 -14.33 4.63 8.82
C THR A 342 -14.33 4.69 10.35
N CYS A 343 -14.51 3.55 11.02
CA CYS A 343 -14.61 3.46 12.47
C CYS A 343 -13.60 2.44 13.06
N PRO A 344 -12.28 2.55 12.79
CA PRO A 344 -11.30 1.57 13.24
C PRO A 344 -11.15 1.53 14.78
N ASN A 345 -11.27 2.67 15.47
CA ASN A 345 -11.24 2.75 16.94
C ASN A 345 -12.41 1.99 17.57
N ALA A 346 -13.63 2.23 17.09
CA ALA A 346 -14.80 1.53 17.63
C ALA A 346 -14.75 0.02 17.31
N SER A 347 -14.25 -0.34 16.12
CA SER A 347 -14.08 -1.74 15.70
C SER A 347 -13.07 -2.49 16.56
N SER A 348 -11.93 -1.87 16.91
CA SER A 348 -10.91 -2.49 17.75
C SER A 348 -11.39 -2.71 19.19
N VAL A 349 -12.11 -1.74 19.76
CA VAL A 349 -12.70 -1.86 21.11
C VAL A 349 -13.73 -2.98 21.14
N LEU A 350 -14.64 -3.03 20.16
CA LEU A 350 -15.65 -4.09 20.09
C LEU A 350 -15.01 -5.48 19.87
N LEU A 351 -13.97 -5.57 19.04
CA LEU A 351 -13.23 -6.82 18.83
C LEU A 351 -12.64 -7.35 20.13
N ARG A 352 -11.99 -6.47 20.91
CA ARG A 352 -11.40 -6.83 22.21
C ARG A 352 -12.47 -7.36 23.16
N VAL A 353 -13.60 -6.65 23.27
CA VAL A 353 -14.72 -7.07 24.14
C VAL A 353 -15.29 -8.41 23.69
N PHE A 354 -15.44 -8.62 22.38
CA PHE A 354 -15.95 -9.87 21.84
C PHE A 354 -15.01 -11.06 22.11
N LEU A 355 -13.70 -10.87 21.95
CA LEU A 355 -12.68 -11.87 22.26
C LEU A 355 -12.73 -12.27 23.74
N GLU A 356 -12.67 -11.29 24.65
CA GLU A 356 -12.69 -11.54 26.10
C GLU A 356 -13.93 -12.32 26.53
N LEU A 357 -15.12 -11.84 26.15
CA LEU A 357 -16.38 -12.45 26.56
C LEU A 357 -16.63 -13.83 25.92
N SER A 358 -16.13 -14.07 24.71
CA SER A 358 -16.22 -15.39 24.07
C SER A 358 -15.35 -16.42 24.78
N VAL A 359 -14.12 -16.02 25.16
CA VAL A 359 -13.19 -16.85 25.90
C VAL A 359 -13.74 -17.17 27.30
N ASP A 360 -14.29 -16.16 27.98
CA ASP A 360 -14.94 -16.33 29.29
C ASP A 360 -16.09 -17.35 29.21
N ALA A 361 -16.96 -17.23 28.21
CA ALA A 361 -18.08 -18.15 28.01
C ALA A 361 -17.62 -19.60 27.79
N TYR A 362 -16.50 -19.81 27.09
CA TYR A 362 -15.93 -21.15 26.92
C TYR A 362 -15.41 -21.71 28.25
N LEU A 363 -14.63 -20.90 29.00
CA LEU A 363 -14.05 -21.34 30.27
C LEU A 363 -15.14 -21.71 31.28
N GLU A 364 -16.22 -20.95 31.34
CA GLU A 364 -17.36 -21.22 32.23
C GLU A 364 -18.15 -22.47 31.79
N LYS A 365 -18.29 -22.71 30.48
CA LYS A 365 -18.99 -23.89 29.96
C LYS A 365 -18.29 -25.22 30.25
N TYR A 366 -16.96 -25.20 30.31
CA TYR A 366 -16.13 -26.39 30.53
C TYR A 366 -15.52 -26.46 31.94
N ASP A 367 -15.98 -25.62 32.87
CA ASP A 367 -15.49 -25.56 34.26
C ASP A 367 -13.95 -25.38 34.37
N LEU A 368 -13.36 -24.59 33.46
CA LEU A 368 -11.91 -24.33 33.38
C LEU A 368 -11.47 -23.03 34.09
N VAL A 369 -12.40 -22.41 34.83
CA VAL A 369 -12.16 -21.15 35.53
C VAL A 369 -11.14 -21.34 36.66
N LYS A 370 -10.16 -20.44 36.74
CA LYS A 370 -9.11 -20.51 37.76
C LYS A 370 -9.68 -20.16 39.15
N ASN A 371 -9.07 -20.73 40.20
CA ASN A 371 -9.28 -20.36 41.61
C ASN A 371 -10.71 -20.56 42.16
N ASN A 372 -11.51 -21.48 41.57
CA ASN A 372 -12.93 -21.66 41.93
C ASN A 372 -13.73 -20.33 41.89
N ALA A 373 -13.29 -19.39 41.04
CA ALA A 373 -13.98 -18.12 40.90
C ALA A 373 -15.36 -18.34 40.26
N ILE A 374 -16.34 -17.54 40.66
CA ILE A 374 -17.74 -17.68 40.24
C ILE A 374 -17.89 -17.43 38.72
N THR A 375 -17.03 -16.56 38.16
CA THR A 375 -16.98 -16.24 36.73
C THR A 375 -15.54 -16.15 36.24
N ALA A 376 -15.33 -16.37 34.94
CA ALA A 376 -14.02 -16.21 34.31
C ALA A 376 -13.49 -14.78 34.44
N CYS A 377 -14.37 -13.78 34.43
CA CYS A 377 -14.06 -12.38 34.70
C CYS A 377 -13.50 -12.16 36.12
N SER A 378 -14.08 -12.83 37.13
CA SER A 378 -13.64 -12.71 38.53
C SER A 378 -12.36 -13.50 38.88
N SER A 379 -11.81 -14.27 37.93
CA SER A 379 -10.67 -15.16 38.16
C SER A 379 -9.33 -14.45 38.36
N GLY A 380 -9.23 -13.16 37.98
CA GLY A 380 -7.99 -12.38 38.01
C GLY A 380 -6.94 -12.83 36.99
N GLU A 381 -7.27 -13.76 36.10
CA GLU A 381 -6.38 -14.24 35.05
C GLU A 381 -6.36 -13.27 33.87
N SER A 382 -5.17 -13.03 33.30
CA SER A 382 -5.04 -12.20 32.11
C SER A 382 -5.72 -12.86 30.91
N LEU A 383 -6.20 -12.05 29.96
CA LEU A 383 -6.77 -12.56 28.71
C LEU A 383 -5.84 -13.56 28.01
N GLN A 384 -4.52 -13.36 28.13
CA GLN A 384 -3.51 -14.23 27.53
C GLN A 384 -3.53 -15.63 28.15
N GLY A 385 -3.60 -15.68 29.47
CA GLY A 385 -3.72 -16.93 30.21
C GLY A 385 -5.02 -17.65 29.87
N LYS A 386 -6.12 -16.90 29.81
CA LYS A 386 -7.45 -17.43 29.46
C LYS A 386 -7.47 -18.04 28.05
N VAL A 387 -7.02 -17.30 27.03
CA VAL A 387 -6.94 -17.82 25.65
C VAL A 387 -6.01 -19.03 25.57
N GLY A 388 -4.85 -18.98 26.24
CA GLY A 388 -3.91 -20.08 26.30
C GLY A 388 -4.52 -21.37 26.88
N LYS A 389 -5.40 -21.28 27.89
CA LYS A 389 -6.15 -22.42 28.43
C LYS A 389 -7.15 -22.98 27.45
N VAL A 390 -7.96 -22.12 26.83
CA VAL A 390 -8.95 -22.53 25.83
C VAL A 390 -8.28 -23.28 24.68
N LEU A 391 -7.20 -22.73 24.12
CA LEU A 391 -6.46 -23.36 23.04
C LEU A 391 -5.86 -24.72 23.44
N ASN A 392 -5.35 -24.86 24.66
CA ASN A 392 -4.85 -26.15 25.17
C ASN A 392 -5.98 -27.18 25.28
N HIS A 393 -7.11 -26.78 25.86
CA HIS A 393 -8.25 -27.67 26.04
C HIS A 393 -8.86 -28.11 24.71
N MET A 394 -9.03 -27.19 23.75
CA MET A 394 -9.53 -27.51 22.41
C MET A 394 -8.60 -28.46 21.64
N THR A 395 -7.28 -28.31 21.79
CA THR A 395 -6.30 -29.23 21.21
C THR A 395 -6.34 -30.61 21.87
N GLN A 396 -6.48 -30.68 23.20
CA GLN A 396 -6.61 -31.95 23.93
C GLN A 396 -7.87 -32.72 23.54
N LEU A 397 -8.99 -32.02 23.32
CA LEU A 397 -10.24 -32.61 22.83
C LEU A 397 -10.20 -32.98 21.34
N GLY A 398 -9.11 -32.70 20.62
CA GLY A 398 -8.99 -32.97 19.18
C GLY A 398 -9.87 -32.07 18.30
N ILE A 399 -10.45 -31.00 18.86
CA ILE A 399 -11.30 -30.03 18.15
C ILE A 399 -10.43 -29.10 17.29
N MET A 400 -9.21 -28.84 17.73
CA MET A 400 -8.26 -27.93 17.07
C MET A 400 -6.92 -28.63 16.81
N SER A 401 -6.39 -28.48 15.59
CA SER A 401 -5.06 -29.01 15.26
C SER A 401 -3.95 -28.24 15.98
N ASN A 402 -2.82 -28.92 16.19
CA ASN A 402 -1.63 -28.31 16.79
C ASN A 402 -1.11 -27.11 15.98
N ASP A 403 -1.22 -27.17 14.64
CA ASP A 403 -0.76 -26.09 13.76
C ASP A 403 -1.64 -24.84 13.86
N LEU A 404 -2.97 -25.03 13.93
CA LEU A 404 -3.92 -23.93 14.13
C LEU A 404 -3.75 -23.30 15.52
N SER A 405 -3.61 -24.12 16.57
CA SER A 405 -3.36 -23.67 17.94
C SER A 405 -2.05 -22.88 18.05
N LYS A 406 -0.97 -23.33 17.39
CA LYS A 406 0.30 -22.61 17.33
C LYS A 406 0.19 -21.27 16.61
N GLY A 407 -0.53 -21.21 15.48
CA GLY A 407 -0.75 -19.97 14.73
C GLY A 407 -1.44 -18.90 15.58
N ILE A 408 -2.55 -19.26 16.24
CA ILE A 408 -3.31 -18.35 17.10
C ILE A 408 -2.47 -17.91 18.32
N ARG A 409 -1.70 -18.83 18.93
CA ARG A 409 -0.77 -18.48 20.01
C ARG A 409 0.30 -17.51 19.56
N SER A 410 0.85 -17.68 18.36
CA SER A 410 1.85 -16.78 17.81
C SER A 410 1.27 -15.38 17.63
N GLU A 411 0.06 -15.28 17.07
CA GLU A 411 -0.62 -14.00 16.84
C GLU A 411 -0.92 -13.28 18.17
N ILE A 412 -1.43 -13.99 19.18
CA ILE A 412 -1.83 -13.37 20.46
C ILE A 412 -0.62 -13.01 21.34
N ASN A 413 0.50 -13.74 21.22
CA ASN A 413 1.70 -13.52 22.03
C ASN A 413 2.73 -12.60 21.38
N ASP A 414 2.65 -12.36 20.07
CA ASP A 414 3.55 -11.44 19.38
C ASP A 414 3.24 -10.00 19.79
N LYS A 415 4.15 -9.34 20.51
CA LYS A 415 3.98 -7.95 20.95
C LYS A 415 3.79 -6.96 19.79
N ASN A 416 4.18 -7.33 18.58
CA ASN A 416 4.02 -6.54 17.36
C ASN A 416 2.77 -6.93 16.56
N SER A 417 2.05 -7.98 16.96
CA SER A 417 0.78 -8.33 16.34
C SER A 417 -0.30 -7.31 16.69
N VAL A 418 -1.14 -7.04 15.70
CA VAL A 418 -2.35 -6.21 15.78
C VAL A 418 -3.35 -6.77 16.79
N LEU A 419 -3.36 -8.09 16.99
CA LEU A 419 -4.24 -8.78 17.94
C LEU A 419 -3.56 -9.15 19.25
N SER A 420 -2.31 -8.72 19.44
CA SER A 420 -1.66 -8.87 20.74
C SER A 420 -2.49 -8.22 21.82
N ILE A 421 -2.49 -8.81 23.00
CA ILE A 421 -3.31 -8.32 24.11
C ILE A 421 -2.84 -6.92 24.52
N GLU A 422 -1.54 -6.66 24.41
CA GLU A 422 -0.93 -5.35 24.56
C GLU A 422 -1.43 -4.34 23.52
N SER A 423 -1.53 -4.72 22.24
CA SER A 423 -2.04 -3.83 21.18
C SER A 423 -3.52 -3.57 21.32
N LEU A 424 -4.33 -4.60 21.59
CA LEU A 424 -5.75 -4.43 21.92
C LEU A 424 -5.93 -3.55 23.16
N ASN A 425 -5.01 -3.60 24.13
CA ASN A 425 -5.08 -2.78 25.35
C ASN A 425 -4.67 -1.33 25.05
N ALA A 426 -3.64 -1.15 24.24
CA ALA A 426 -3.17 0.14 23.80
C ALA A 426 -4.24 0.86 22.95
N TYR A 427 -4.99 0.16 22.09
CA TYR A 427 -6.10 0.78 21.35
C TYR A 427 -7.21 1.37 22.24
N VAL A 428 -7.34 0.90 23.48
CA VAL A 428 -8.34 1.42 24.43
C VAL A 428 -7.76 2.54 25.29
N HIS A 429 -6.51 2.43 25.71
CA HIS A 429 -5.96 3.26 26.79
C HIS A 429 -4.79 4.16 26.39
N ASN A 430 -4.21 3.99 25.20
CA ASN A 430 -3.08 4.80 24.73
C ASN A 430 -3.55 5.83 23.70
N GLU A 431 -3.56 7.10 24.09
CA GLU A 431 -3.96 8.25 23.27
C GLU A 431 -3.15 8.39 21.97
N PHE A 432 -1.92 7.85 21.93
CA PHE A 432 -1.01 7.98 20.80
C PHE A 432 -0.93 6.72 19.93
N PHE A 433 -1.72 5.68 20.21
CA PHE A 433 -1.68 4.41 19.47
C PHE A 433 -3.00 4.11 18.77
N TYR A 434 -3.00 4.26 17.44
CA TYR A 434 -4.20 4.19 16.62
C TYR A 434 -4.31 2.85 15.88
N PRO A 435 -5.48 2.18 15.88
CA PRO A 435 -5.74 1.00 15.08
C PRO A 435 -5.86 1.36 13.59
N LYS A 436 -5.37 0.46 12.72
CA LYS A 436 -5.53 0.55 11.26
C LYS A 436 -6.55 -0.49 10.79
N ALA A 437 -7.42 -0.10 9.85
CA ALA A 437 -8.52 -0.95 9.41
C ALA A 437 -8.07 -2.27 8.78
N ASP A 438 -7.09 -2.23 7.85
CA ASP A 438 -6.59 -3.45 7.19
C ASP A 438 -5.92 -4.41 8.17
N ASN A 439 -5.21 -3.85 9.16
CA ASN A 439 -4.61 -4.61 10.25
C ASN A 439 -5.68 -5.35 11.08
N LEU A 440 -6.79 -4.69 11.41
CA LEU A 440 -7.89 -5.33 12.14
C LEU A 440 -8.56 -6.44 11.31
N ILE A 441 -8.75 -6.22 10.01
CA ILE A 441 -9.32 -7.22 9.08
C ILE A 441 -8.43 -8.46 9.03
N ILE A 442 -7.12 -8.28 8.79
CA ILE A 442 -6.14 -9.38 8.77
C ILE A 442 -6.12 -10.10 10.12
N GLY A 443 -6.16 -9.34 11.22
CA GLY A 443 -6.26 -9.90 12.56
C GLY A 443 -7.47 -10.82 12.69
N TRP A 444 -8.67 -10.32 12.37
CA TRP A 444 -9.88 -11.15 12.40
C TRP A 444 -9.73 -12.41 11.55
N ASP A 445 -9.23 -12.30 10.31
CA ASP A 445 -9.09 -13.44 9.40
C ASP A 445 -8.17 -14.53 9.97
N ASN A 446 -7.12 -14.13 10.68
CA ASN A 446 -6.21 -15.06 11.36
C ASN A 446 -6.87 -15.82 12.53
N ILE A 447 -7.89 -15.24 13.17
CA ILE A 447 -8.58 -15.83 14.33
C ILE A 447 -10.04 -16.23 14.06
N GLU A 448 -10.54 -16.13 12.82
CA GLU A 448 -11.92 -16.46 12.49
C GLU A 448 -12.24 -17.92 12.83
N THR A 449 -11.38 -18.84 12.41
CA THR A 449 -11.51 -20.28 12.69
C THR A 449 -11.51 -20.58 14.19
N PHE A 450 -10.79 -19.78 14.99
CA PHE A 450 -10.83 -19.91 16.46
C PHE A 450 -12.23 -19.66 17.00
N PHE A 451 -12.88 -18.57 16.59
CA PHE A 451 -14.24 -18.25 17.04
C PHE A 451 -15.27 -19.27 16.56
N VAL A 452 -15.16 -19.76 15.32
CA VAL A 452 -16.04 -20.82 14.79
C VAL A 452 -15.97 -22.06 15.68
N LEU A 453 -14.76 -22.59 15.90
CA LEU A 453 -14.57 -23.81 16.70
C LEU A 453 -14.95 -23.59 18.18
N LEU A 454 -14.66 -22.42 18.74
CA LEU A 454 -15.01 -22.06 20.12
C LEU A 454 -16.52 -22.09 20.31
N TRP A 455 -17.29 -21.41 19.44
CA TRP A 455 -18.74 -21.35 19.58
C TRP A 455 -19.44 -22.66 19.22
N GLU A 456 -18.91 -23.43 18.27
CA GLU A 456 -19.37 -24.80 18.03
C GLU A 456 -19.20 -25.69 19.27
N SER A 457 -18.08 -25.54 19.99
CA SER A 457 -17.80 -26.30 21.22
C SER A 457 -18.74 -25.90 22.35
N ILE A 458 -18.96 -24.60 22.57
CA ILE A 458 -19.89 -24.11 23.61
C ILE A 458 -21.32 -24.64 23.38
N ASN A 459 -21.74 -24.76 22.12
CA ASN A 459 -23.06 -25.24 21.75
C ASN A 459 -23.19 -26.77 21.76
N LYS A 460 -22.09 -27.51 21.73
CA LYS A 460 -22.12 -28.96 21.91
C LYS A 460 -22.52 -29.27 23.35
N LYS A 461 -23.55 -30.11 23.49
CA LYS A 461 -24.07 -30.58 24.77
C LYS A 461 -23.08 -31.54 25.42
#